data_AF-A0A3S0A291-F1
#
_entry.id   AF-A0A3S0A291-F1
#
_cell.length_a   1.000
_cell.length_b   1.000
_cell.length_c   1.000
_cell.angle_alpha   90.00
_cell.angle_beta   90.00
_cell.angle_gamma   90.00
#
_symmetry.space_group_name_H-M   'P 1'
#
loop_
_entity.id
_entity.type
_entity.pdbx_description
1 polymer ?
#
loop_
_entity_poly.entity_id
_entity_poly.type
_entity_poly.pdbx_seq_one_letter_code
_entity_poly.pdbx_strand_id
1 'polypeptide(L)' 'MRYVFKVFGRIMAIERAGDRWNCYLLGADGKRRKAELAIPSDISHEELSQYLYDIYHESATPTNGDIVEIVSQRV' A
#
# COMPACT_ATOMS: atom_id res chain seq x y z
N MET A 1 -7.93 -3.46 10.47
CA MET A 1 -7.41 -2.08 10.28
C MET A 1 -7.12 -1.88 8.80
N ARG A 2 -7.25 -0.67 8.26
CA ARG A 2 -6.93 -0.37 6.85
C ARG A 2 -5.99 0.82 6.77
N TYR A 3 -4.93 0.67 5.99
CA TYR A 3 -3.95 1.70 5.66
C TYR A 3 -3.94 1.91 4.15
N VAL A 4 -3.74 3.15 3.71
CA VAL A 4 -3.74 3.47 2.28
C VAL A 4 -2.41 4.13 1.94
N PHE A 5 -1.76 3.65 0.89
CA PHE A 5 -0.49 4.17 0.43
C PHE A 5 -0.59 4.61 -1.02
N LYS A 6 0.04 5.73 -1.36
CA LYS A 6 0.44 6.03 -2.73
C LYS A 6 1.81 5.41 -2.95
N VAL A 7 1.85 4.30 -3.69
CA VAL A 7 3.07 3.53 -4.02
C VAL A 7 3.50 3.87 -5.44
N PHE A 8 4.51 4.72 -5.61
CA PHE A 8 5.03 5.13 -6.92
C PHE A 8 3.93 5.52 -7.93
N GLY A 9 2.93 6.28 -7.46
CA GLY A 9 1.81 6.76 -8.29
C GLY A 9 0.56 5.88 -8.29
N ARG A 10 0.62 4.66 -7.74
CA ARG A 10 -0.53 3.76 -7.60
C ARG A 10 -1.12 3.88 -6.20
N ILE A 11 -2.45 3.84 -6.08
CA ILE A 11 -3.09 3.83 -4.75
C ILE A 11 -3.33 2.39 -4.32
N MET A 12 -2.82 2.02 -3.14
CA MET A 12 -2.95 0.69 -2.57
C MET A 12 -3.62 0.76 -1.20
N ALA A 13 -4.58 -0.14 -0.95
CA ALA A 13 -5.12 -0.38 0.39
C ALA A 13 -4.52 -1.67 0.95
N ILE A 14 -3.96 -1.57 2.15
CA ILE A 14 -3.41 -2.69 2.91
C ILE A 14 -4.29 -2.89 4.14
N GLU A 15 -4.98 -4.03 4.19
CA GLU A 15 -6.00 -4.33 5.20
C GLU A 15 -5.53 -5.48 6.08
N ARG A 16 -5.48 -5.25 7.39
CA ARG A 16 -5.22 -6.29 8.39
C ARG A 16 -6.50 -7.06 8.69
N ALA A 17 -6.49 -8.37 8.44
CA ALA A 17 -7.53 -9.31 8.82
C ALA A 17 -6.90 -10.49 9.60
N GLY A 18 -7.01 -10.43 10.93
CA GLY A 18 -6.33 -11.38 11.82
C GLY A 18 -4.80 -11.30 11.68
N ASP A 19 -4.19 -12.43 11.39
CA ASP A 19 -2.75 -12.60 11.18
C ASP A 19 -2.30 -12.24 9.76
N ARG A 20 -3.21 -11.86 8.86
CA ARG A 20 -2.90 -11.65 7.43
C ARG A 20 -3.08 -10.21 7.00
N TRP A 21 -2.25 -9.83 6.05
CA TRP A 21 -2.43 -8.65 5.22
C TRP A 21 -3.15 -9.00 3.93
N ASN A 22 -4.17 -8.21 3.59
CA ASN A 22 -4.83 -8.25 2.29
C ASN A 22 -4.49 -6.96 1.54
N CYS A 23 -4.04 -7.11 0.30
CA CYS A 23 -3.55 -6.01 -0.51
C CYS A 23 -4.50 -5.76 -1.68
N TYR A 24 -4.84 -4.50 -1.92
CA TYR A 24 -5.71 -4.11 -3.02
C TYR A 24 -5.16 -2.89 -3.75
N LEU A 25 -5.22 -2.88 -5.08
CA LEU A 25 -5.10 -1.66 -5.88
C LEU A 25 -6.45 -0.95 -5.91
N LEU A 26 -6.44 0.37 -5.70
CA LEU A 26 -7.62 1.22 -5.80
C LEU A 26 -7.60 1.96 -7.14
N GLY A 27 -8.61 1.71 -7.96
CA GLY A 27 -8.83 2.42 -9.22
C GLY A 27 -9.48 3.78 -8.99
N ALA A 28 -9.27 4.71 -9.95
CA ALA A 28 -9.90 6.02 -9.93
C ALA A 28 -11.43 5.96 -10.09
N ASP A 29 -11.96 4.86 -10.60
CA ASP A 29 -13.41 4.59 -10.74
C ASP A 29 -14.05 4.04 -9.47
N GLY A 30 -13.33 4.06 -8.34
CA GLY A 30 -13.79 3.54 -7.05
C GLY A 30 -13.74 2.02 -6.92
N LYS A 31 -13.33 1.28 -7.96
CA LYS A 31 -13.16 -0.17 -7.89
C LYS A 31 -11.88 -0.53 -7.13
N ARG A 32 -11.88 -1.73 -6.56
CA ARG A 32 -10.69 -2.34 -5.96
C ARG A 32 -10.37 -3.69 -6.61
N ARG A 33 -9.09 -3.93 -6.89
CA ARG A 33 -8.57 -5.19 -7.42
C ARG A 33 -7.60 -5.79 -6.41
N LYS A 34 -7.67 -7.10 -6.17
CA LYS A 34 -6.69 -7.78 -5.32
C LYS A 34 -5.29 -7.64 -5.94
N ALA A 35 -4.32 -7.22 -5.14
CA ALA A 35 -2.92 -7.19 -5.53
C ALA A 35 -2.28 -8.54 -5.20
N GLU A 36 -1.47 -9.05 -6.11
CA GLU A 36 -0.68 -10.28 -5.92
C GLU A 36 0.58 -9.96 -5.10
N LEU A 37 0.35 -9.49 -3.88
CA LEU A 37 1.38 -9.12 -2.93
C LEU A 37 1.16 -9.90 -1.64
N ALA A 38 2.09 -10.79 -1.32
CA ALA A 38 2.15 -11.42 -0.01
C ALA A 38 2.97 -10.51 0.92
N ILE A 39 2.37 -10.05 2.02
CA ILE A 39 3.09 -9.38 3.10
C ILE A 39 3.16 -10.35 4.28
N PRO A 40 4.35 -10.66 4.82
CA PRO A 40 4.49 -11.49 6.01
C PRO A 40 3.67 -10.96 7.20
N SER A 41 3.17 -11.86 8.03
CA SER A 41 2.24 -11.54 9.14
C SER A 41 2.89 -10.73 10.27
N ASP A 42 4.19 -10.88 10.42
CA ASP A 42 5.07 -10.22 11.38
C ASP A 42 5.44 -8.79 11.00
N ILE A 43 5.26 -8.40 9.73
CA ILE A 43 5.38 -7.00 9.31
C ILE A 43 4.34 -6.16 10.05
N SER A 44 4.85 -5.21 10.84
CA SER A 44 4.07 -4.18 11.53
C SER A 44 3.55 -3.12 10.56
N HIS A 45 2.68 -2.24 11.05
CA HIS A 45 2.16 -1.15 10.24
C HIS A 45 3.28 -0.18 9.83
N GLU A 46 4.18 0.11 10.76
CA GLU A 46 5.30 1.03 10.63
C GLU A 46 6.30 0.57 9.56
N GLU A 47 6.42 -0.75 9.39
CA GLU A 47 7.30 -1.39 8.39
C GLU A 47 6.66 -1.50 7.00
N LEU A 48 5.34 -1.29 6.86
CA LEU A 48 4.65 -1.44 5.57
C LEU A 48 5.23 -0.52 4.49
N SER A 49 5.59 0.71 4.83
CA SER A 49 6.13 1.65 3.85
C SER A 49 7.45 1.13 3.26
N GLN A 50 8.37 0.70 4.13
CA GLN A 50 9.66 0.13 3.71
C GLN A 50 9.46 -1.17 2.92
N TYR A 51 8.59 -2.06 3.39
CA TYR A 51 8.29 -3.30 2.70
C TYR A 51 7.77 -3.06 1.27
N LEU A 52 6.85 -2.10 1.11
CA LEU A 52 6.32 -1.73 -0.20
C LEU A 52 7.40 -1.08 -1.07
N TYR A 53 8.33 -0.32 -0.49
CA TYR A 53 9.43 0.30 -1.22
C TYR A 53 10.33 -0.78 -1.80
N ASP A 54 10.77 -1.74 -0.99
CA ASP A 54 11.66 -2.82 -1.41
C ASP A 54 11.06 -3.64 -2.56
N ILE A 55 9.75 -3.92 -2.52
CA ILE A 55 9.07 -4.70 -3.55
C ILE A 55 8.82 -3.91 -4.85
N TYR A 56 8.54 -2.60 -4.75
CA TYR A 56 8.06 -1.81 -5.90
C TYR A 56 9.03 -0.73 -6.40
N HIS A 57 10.24 -0.59 -5.86
CA HIS A 57 11.16 0.49 -6.23
C HIS A 57 11.49 0.55 -7.73
N GLU A 58 11.41 -0.57 -8.46
CA GLU A 58 11.57 -0.58 -9.93
C GLU A 58 10.45 0.17 -10.68
N SER A 59 9.29 0.38 -10.05
CA SER A 59 8.19 1.18 -10.60
C SER A 59 8.36 2.69 -10.35
N ALA A 60 9.42 3.11 -9.65
CA ALA A 60 9.71 4.51 -9.41
C ALA A 60 9.94 5.26 -10.74
N THR A 61 9.37 6.45 -10.83
CA THR A 61 9.58 7.35 -11.97
C THR A 61 10.02 8.72 -11.46
N PRO A 62 10.63 9.58 -12.29
CA PRO A 62 11.01 10.93 -11.87
C PRO A 62 9.87 11.74 -11.24
N THR A 63 8.61 11.48 -11.64
CA THR A 63 7.42 12.19 -11.11
C THR A 63 6.69 11.44 -10.00
N ASN A 64 7.00 10.16 -9.77
CA ASN A 64 6.45 9.34 -8.69
C ASN A 64 7.55 8.42 -8.16
N GLY A 65 8.48 9.00 -7.39
CA GLY A 65 9.68 8.32 -6.90
C GLY A 65 9.62 7.85 -5.46
N ASP A 66 8.44 7.92 -4.82
CA ASP A 66 8.30 7.67 -3.38
C ASP A 66 6.99 6.98 -3.01
N ILE A 67 6.93 6.52 -1.75
CA ILE A 67 5.76 5.96 -1.10
C ILE A 67 5.27 6.90 -0.01
N VAL A 68 3.98 7.24 -0.05
CA VAL A 68 3.35 8.12 0.95
C VAL A 68 2.13 7.43 1.55
N GLU A 69 2.07 7.35 2.87
CA GLU A 69 0.83 6.96 3.55
C GLU A 69 -0.21 8.08 3.48
N ILE A 70 -1.41 7.74 3.04
CA ILE A 70 -2.56 8.65 2.96
C ILE A 70 -3.32 8.52 4.28
N VAL A 71 -2.88 9.27 5.28
CA VAL A 71 -3.58 9.38 6.55
C VAL A 71 -4.81 10.26 6.34
N SER A 72 -6.01 9.69 6.47
CA SER A 72 -7.24 10.47 6.45
C SER A 72 -7.26 11.38 7.69
N GLN A 73 -6.92 12.65 7.53
CA GLN A 73 -7.26 13.66 8.53
C GLN A 73 -8.78 13.74 8.59
N ARG A 74 -9.38 13.23 9.67
CA ARG A 74 -10.76 13.57 10.01
C ARG A 74 -10.75 15.05 10.36
N VAL A 75 -11.29 15.88 9.47
CA VAL A 75 -11.64 17.28 9.77
C VAL A 75 -12.90 17.29 10.62
#